data_AF-A0A4R6VGK7-F1
#
_entry.id   AF-A0A4R6VGK7-F1
#
_cell.length_a   1.000
_cell.length_b   1.000
_cell.length_c   1.000
_cell.angle_alpha   90.00
_cell.angle_beta   90.00
_cell.angle_gamma   90.00
#
_symmetry.space_group_name_H-M   'P 1'
#
loop_
_entity.id
_entity.type
_entity.pdbx_description
1 polymer ?
#
loop_
_entity_poly.entity_id
_entity_poly.type
_entity_poly.pdbx_seq_one_letter_code
_entity_poly.pdbx_strand_id
1 'polypeptide(L)' 'MMFASSTQSAIDPDMSLDEIMRRWPATVSVFMKNRMSCVGCPIASFHTIVDAAEEYHLDESQFAEELALARDGSAKRF' A
#
# COMPACT_ATOMS: atom_id res chain seq x y z
N MET A 1 3.73 -33.58 -9.91
CA MET A 1 4.90 -32.88 -9.31
C MET A 1 4.97 -31.52 -10.00
N MET A 2 4.43 -30.48 -9.36
CA MET A 2 5.19 -29.28 -8.89
C MET A 2 5.76 -28.52 -10.11
N PHE A 3 5.38 -27.27 -10.41
CA PHE A 3 5.52 -26.08 -9.58
C PHE A 3 4.40 -25.05 -9.86
N ALA A 4 3.71 -24.61 -8.81
CA ALA A 4 2.91 -23.39 -8.84
C ALA A 4 3.88 -22.20 -8.83
N SER A 5 3.94 -21.46 -9.93
CA SER A 5 4.71 -20.22 -10.01
C SER A 5 4.21 -19.26 -8.94
N SER A 6 5.04 -19.00 -7.94
CA SER A 6 4.71 -18.19 -6.77
C SER A 6 4.69 -16.71 -7.15
N THR A 7 3.54 -16.20 -7.59
CA THR A 7 3.32 -14.75 -7.62
C THR A 7 2.82 -14.34 -6.23
N GLN A 8 3.72 -13.71 -5.48
CA GLN A 8 3.55 -13.23 -4.11
C GLN A 8 2.21 -12.51 -3.93
N SER A 9 1.39 -12.96 -2.98
CA SER A 9 0.01 -12.50 -2.72
C SER A 9 -0.14 -10.99 -2.78
N ALA A 10 -1.10 -10.44 -3.51
CA ALA A 10 -1.42 -9.02 -3.49
C ALA A 10 -1.72 -8.52 -2.06
N ILE A 11 -1.48 -7.24 -1.78
CA ILE A 11 -2.00 -6.64 -0.54
C ILE A 11 -3.53 -6.67 -0.65
N ASP A 12 -4.19 -7.15 0.40
CA ASP A 12 -5.64 -7.19 0.48
C ASP A 12 -6.20 -5.75 0.36
N PRO A 13 -7.04 -5.45 -0.65
CA PRO A 13 -7.56 -4.10 -0.85
C PRO A 13 -8.42 -3.62 0.32
N ASP A 14 -9.04 -4.53 1.07
CA ASP A 14 -9.88 -4.22 2.24
C ASP A 14 -9.06 -3.97 3.52
N MET A 15 -7.73 -4.15 3.46
CA MET A 15 -6.84 -3.91 4.59
C MET A 15 -6.71 -2.40 4.86
N SER A 16 -6.81 -2.01 6.14
CA SER A 16 -6.64 -0.60 6.50
C SER A 16 -5.24 -0.08 6.19
N LEU A 17 -5.14 1.20 5.84
CA LEU A 17 -3.85 1.85 5.57
C LEU A 17 -2.92 1.79 6.80
N ASP A 18 -3.46 1.98 8.01
CA ASP A 18 -2.69 1.84 9.26
C ASP A 18 -2.10 0.43 9.40
N GLU A 19 -2.88 -0.60 9.10
CA GLU A 19 -2.41 -1.98 9.15
C GLU A 19 -1.35 -2.27 8.06
N ILE A 20 -1.54 -1.77 6.85
CA ILE A 20 -0.54 -1.88 5.76
C ILE A 20 0.79 -1.24 6.20
N MET A 21 0.76 -0.01 6.72
CA MET A 21 1.97 0.70 7.17
C MET A 21 2.64 0.02 8.37
N ARG A 22 1.88 -0.57 9.29
CA ARG A 22 2.42 -1.32 10.44
C ARG A 22 3.06 -2.63 10.03
N ARG A 23 2.40 -3.39 9.15
CA ARG A 23 2.91 -4.69 8.66
C ARG A 23 4.13 -4.48 7.75
N TRP A 24 4.12 -3.43 6.94
CA TRP A 24 5.16 -3.13 5.98
C TRP A 24 5.58 -1.65 6.02
N PRO A 25 6.46 -1.26 6.96
CA PRO A 25 6.88 0.15 7.11
C PRO A 25 7.49 0.79 5.87
N ALA A 26 8.03 -0.01 4.94
CA ALA A 26 8.53 0.49 3.65
C ALA A 26 7.42 1.14 2.80
N THR A 27 6.15 0.74 2.96
CA THR A 27 5.01 1.33 2.25
C THR A 27 4.75 2.78 2.62
N VAL A 28 5.18 3.26 3.80
CA VAL A 28 5.11 4.67 4.23
C VAL A 28 5.69 5.61 3.17
N SER A 29 6.72 5.15 2.45
CA SER A 29 7.33 5.89 1.35
C SER A 29 6.33 6.25 0.23
N VAL A 30 5.43 5.33 -0.11
CA VAL A 30 4.40 5.52 -1.14
C VAL A 30 3.40 6.58 -0.71
N PHE A 31 2.95 6.55 0.55
CA PHE A 31 2.05 7.57 1.10
C PHE A 31 2.71 8.96 1.12
N MET A 32 3.99 9.05 1.50
CA MET A 32 4.74 10.31 1.50
C MET A 32 4.94 10.87 0.09
N LYS A 33 5.24 10.00 -0.90
CA LYS A 33 5.36 10.39 -2.33
C LYS A 33 4.08 11.03 -2.84
N ASN A 34 2.94 10.46 -2.50
CA ASN A 34 1.62 10.94 -2.87
C ASN A 34 1.12 12.10 -1.97
N ARG A 35 1.97 12.62 -1.07
CA ARG A 35 1.66 13.72 -0.13
C ARG A 35 0.41 13.46 0.71
N MET A 36 0.16 12.20 1.04
CA MET A 36 -1.01 11.80 1.79
C MET A 36 -0.86 12.15 3.27
N SER A 37 -1.94 12.64 3.88
CA SER A 37 -2.00 12.93 5.32
C SER A 37 -2.26 11.68 6.17
N CYS A 38 -2.33 10.50 5.54
CA CYS A 38 -2.64 9.23 6.21
C CYS A 38 -1.55 8.79 7.20
N VAL A 39 -0.29 9.21 6.99
CA VAL A 39 0.84 8.80 7.85
C VAL A 39 0.69 9.43 9.24
N GLY A 40 0.38 8.60 10.24
CA GLY A 40 0.19 9.04 11.63
C GLY A 40 -1.20 9.61 11.94
N CYS A 41 -2.12 9.63 10.96
CA CYS A 41 -3.50 10.02 11.19
C CYS A 41 -4.30 8.84 11.77
N PRO A 42 -5.03 9.00 12.89
CA PRO A 42 -5.84 7.92 13.46
C PRO A 42 -6.98 7.46 12.54
N ILE A 43 -7.36 8.27 11.54
CA ILE A 43 -8.36 7.91 10.53
C ILE A 43 -7.85 6.80 9.60
N ALA A 44 -6.52 6.62 9.48
CA ALA A 44 -5.93 5.63 8.57
C ALA A 44 -6.30 4.17 8.93
N SER A 45 -6.74 3.90 10.16
CA SER A 45 -7.28 2.59 10.56
C SER A 45 -8.68 2.30 9.98
N PHE A 46 -9.33 3.28 9.36
CA PHE A 46 -10.65 3.16 8.75
C PHE A 46 -10.65 3.29 7.23
N HIS A 47 -9.57 3.79 6.63
CA HIS A 47 -9.43 3.85 5.17
C HIS A 47 -8.74 2.60 4.64
N THR A 48 -9.26 2.09 3.53
CA THR A 48 -8.69 1.03 2.70
C THR A 48 -7.84 1.61 1.57
N ILE A 49 -7.27 0.75 0.72
CA ILE A 49 -6.58 1.18 -0.51
C ILE A 49 -7.56 1.92 -1.43
N VAL A 50 -8.80 1.42 -1.54
CA VAL A 50 -9.85 1.98 -2.39
C VAL A 50 -10.25 3.38 -1.90
N ASP A 51 -10.53 3.52 -0.60
CA ASP A 51 -10.90 4.83 -0.01
C ASP A 51 -9.80 5.88 -0.24
N ALA A 52 -8.54 5.46 -0.07
CA ALA A 52 -7.38 6.35 -0.28
C ALA A 52 -7.21 6.75 -1.75
N ALA A 53 -7.42 5.81 -2.67
CA ALA A 53 -7.33 6.07 -4.10
C ALA A 53 -8.42 7.05 -4.54
N GLU A 54 -9.65 6.89 -4.05
CA GLU A 54 -10.77 7.79 -4.34
C GLU A 54 -10.52 9.20 -3.78
N GLU A 55 -10.21 9.31 -2.48
CA GLU A 55 -10.01 10.58 -1.77
C GLU A 55 -8.86 11.43 -2.37
N TYR A 56 -7.78 10.77 -2.80
CA TYR A 56 -6.61 11.43 -3.36
C TYR A 56 -6.56 11.43 -4.90
N HIS A 57 -7.63 10.97 -5.55
CA HIS A 57 -7.75 10.89 -7.01
C HIS A 57 -6.58 10.13 -7.69
N LEU A 58 -6.19 9.01 -7.09
CA LEU A 58 -5.16 8.13 -7.63
C LEU A 58 -5.78 7.03 -8.50
N ASP A 59 -4.97 6.47 -9.39
CA ASP A 59 -5.29 5.20 -10.02
C ASP A 59 -5.09 4.08 -8.99
N GLU A 60 -6.17 3.41 -8.61
CA GLU A 60 -6.17 2.36 -7.59
C GLU A 60 -5.19 1.23 -7.93
N SER A 61 -5.14 0.82 -9.20
CA SER A 61 -4.30 -0.30 -9.64
C SER A 61 -2.81 0.03 -9.56
N GLN A 62 -2.41 1.23 -9.99
CA GLN A 62 -1.04 1.73 -9.87
C GLN A 62 -0.66 1.93 -8.40
N PHE A 63 -1.57 2.45 -7.58
CA PHE A 63 -1.31 2.64 -6.16
C PHE A 63 -1.11 1.29 -5.44
N ALA A 64 -1.94 0.29 -5.72
CA ALA A 64 -1.79 -1.06 -5.19
C ALA A 64 -0.46 -1.72 -5.64
N GLU A 65 -0.05 -1.51 -6.90
CA GLU A 65 1.25 -1.97 -7.41
C GLU A 65 2.43 -1.30 -6.70
N GLU A 66 2.39 0.03 -6.50
CA GLU A 66 3.43 0.75 -5.77
C GLU A 66 3.57 0.23 -4.32
N LEU A 67 2.45 -0.06 -3.65
CA LEU A 67 2.45 -0.65 -2.32
C LEU A 67 3.04 -2.06 -2.30
N ALA A 68 2.71 -2.90 -3.30
CA ALA A 68 3.28 -4.24 -3.42
C ALA A 68 4.80 -4.19 -3.66
N LEU A 69 5.28 -3.29 -4.53
CA LEU A 69 6.71 -3.09 -4.77
C LEU A 69 7.44 -2.59 -3.52
N ALA A 70 6.81 -1.68 -2.76
CA ALA A 70 7.37 -1.18 -1.51
C ALA A 70 7.45 -2.25 -0.42
N ARG A 71 6.39 -3.07 -0.30
CA ARG A 71 6.36 -4.23 0.59
C ARG A 71 7.52 -5.19 0.33
N ASP A 72 7.78 -5.48 -0.94
CA ASP A 72 8.81 -6.43 -1.36
C ASP A 72 10.23 -5.82 -1.31
N GLY A 73 10.38 -4.59 -0.79
CA GLY A 73 11.66 -3.90 -0.62
C GLY A 73 12.25 -3.33 -1.91
N SER A 74 11.46 -3.29 -2.99
CA SER A 74 11.87 -2.80 -4.32
C SER A 74 11.58 -1.31 -4.54
N ALA A 75 10.87 -0.65 -3.63
CA ALA A 75 10.65 0.80 -3.72
C ALA A 75 11.97 1.57 -3.55
N LYS A 76 12.27 2.45 -4.52
CA LYS A 76 13.41 3.36 -4.47
C LYS A 76 13.34 4.19 -3.19
N ARG A 77 14.37 4.07 -2.34
CA ARG A 77 14.58 4.94 -1.19
C ARG A 77 14.81 6.38 -1.69
N PHE A 78 14.10 7.34 -1.09
CA PHE A 78 14.23 8.77 -1.37
C PHE A 78 15.60 9.32 -0.97
#